data_AF-A0A840CRK7-F1
#
_entry.id   AF-A0A840CRK7-F1
#
_cell.length_a   1.000
_cell.length_b   1.000
_cell.length_c   1.000
_cell.angle_alpha   90.00
_cell.angle_beta   90.00
_cell.angle_gamma   90.00
#
_symmetry.space_group_name_H-M   'P 1'
#
loop_
_entity.id
_entity.type
_entity.pdbx_description
1 polymer ?
#
loop_
_entity_poly.entity_id
_entity_poly.type
_entity_poly.pdbx_seq_one_letter_code
_entity_poly.pdbx_strand_id
1 'polypeptide(L)'
;MKTLIISSVLAALVSVASLSAGNPKTTVYENIETTDAGVKKEYISYNTKISQGENKIVYIYNSNGVLASKTVYNWNTEKGWVILKNYDYKYNVDGKLAYLNFTKWENNRSVQAEQLIHIYDNEGNFMAVEKIDLNGEDVAYASQK
;
A
#
# COMPACT_ATOMS: atom_id res chain seq x y z
N MET A 1 1.26 -39.91 -1.10
CA MET A 1 1.20 -38.61 -0.40
C MET A 1 2.44 -37.81 -0.77
N LYS A 2 2.28 -36.64 -1.39
CA LYS A 2 3.39 -35.70 -1.63
C LYS A 2 3.00 -34.37 -1.01
N THR A 3 3.64 -34.05 0.11
CA THR A 3 3.49 -32.80 0.85
C THR A 3 4.21 -31.71 0.08
N LEU A 4 3.48 -30.70 -0.40
CA LEU A 4 4.09 -29.47 -0.89
C LEU A 4 4.00 -28.40 0.20
N ILE A 5 5.17 -27.86 0.49
CA ILE A 5 5.52 -27.00 1.61
C ILE A 5 4.85 -25.63 1.42
N ILE A 6 4.03 -25.22 2.38
CA ILE A 6 3.50 -23.86 2.50
C ILE A 6 4.62 -22.98 3.04
N SER A 7 5.32 -22.25 2.16
CA SER A 7 6.40 -21.35 2.56
C SER A 7 6.35 -19.99 1.84
N SER A 8 5.19 -19.32 1.81
CA SER A 8 5.12 -17.93 1.31
C SER A 8 4.33 -16.93 2.16
N VAL A 9 3.79 -17.30 3.32
CA VAL A 9 3.02 -16.35 4.16
C VAL A 9 3.90 -15.58 5.18
N LEU A 10 5.17 -15.95 5.34
CA LEU A 10 5.97 -15.44 6.46
C LEU A 10 6.48 -13.99 6.28
N ALA A 11 6.56 -13.47 5.05
CA ALA A 11 7.11 -12.11 4.83
C ALA A 11 6.17 -10.98 5.31
N ALA A 12 4.86 -11.22 5.40
CA ALA A 12 3.89 -10.21 5.83
C ALA A 12 3.77 -10.10 7.37
N LEU A 13 4.12 -11.15 8.12
CA LEU A 13 3.97 -11.17 9.58
C LEU A 13 5.18 -10.56 10.33
N VAL A 14 6.37 -10.54 9.72
CA VAL A 14 7.58 -10.05 10.40
C VAL A 14 7.62 -8.51 10.48
N SER A 15 6.93 -7.79 9.60
CA SER A 15 6.94 -6.32 9.58
C SER A 15 6.09 -5.67 10.68
N VAL A 16 5.03 -6.33 11.14
CA VAL A 16 4.20 -5.82 12.25
C VAL A 16 4.83 -6.08 13.62
N ALA A 17 5.55 -7.19 13.79
CA ALA A 17 6.24 -7.50 15.05
C ALA A 17 7.38 -6.51 15.35
N SER A 18 8.08 -6.01 14.33
CA SER A 18 9.18 -5.05 14.50
C SER A 18 8.72 -3.64 14.88
N LEU A 19 7.49 -3.25 14.51
CA LEU A 19 6.90 -1.97 14.93
C LEU A 19 6.57 -1.95 16.44
N SER A 20 6.09 -3.07 16.99
CA SER A 20 5.72 -3.18 18.40
C SER A 20 6.92 -3.31 19.35
N ALA A 21 8.05 -3.87 18.91
CA ALA A 21 9.21 -4.12 19.76
C ALA A 21 10.15 -2.91 19.93
N GLY A 22 10.10 -1.93 19.02
CA GLY A 22 11.02 -0.78 19.01
C GLY A 22 10.61 0.41 19.87
N ASN A 23 9.33 0.50 20.29
CA ASN A 23 8.85 1.64 21.08
C ASN A 23 7.69 1.22 22.01
N PRO A 24 7.92 0.98 23.31
CA PRO A 24 6.90 0.45 24.23
C PRO A 24 5.71 1.39 24.48
N LYS A 25 5.70 2.57 23.85
CA LYS A 25 4.65 3.61 23.96
C LYS A 25 3.72 3.64 22.74
N THR A 26 3.98 2.82 21.74
CA THR A 26 3.15 2.70 20.54
C THR A 26 2.41 1.36 20.57
N THR A 27 1.08 1.43 20.57
CA THR A 27 0.21 0.26 20.39
C THR A 27 -0.23 0.20 18.94
N VAL A 28 -0.25 -0.99 18.34
CA VAL A 28 -0.77 -1.20 16.99
C VAL A 28 -2.15 -1.86 17.09
N TYR A 29 -3.16 -1.21 16.52
CA TYR A 29 -4.49 -1.77 16.33
C TYR A 29 -4.62 -2.31 14.91
N GLU A 30 -5.35 -3.42 14.77
CA GLU A 30 -5.64 -4.05 13.48
C GLU A 30 -7.15 -4.15 13.29
N ASN A 31 -7.60 -3.87 12.08
CA ASN A 31 -8.96 -4.14 11.62
C ASN A 31 -8.91 -4.80 10.24
N ILE A 32 -9.57 -5.94 10.09
CA ILE A 32 -9.65 -6.68 8.82
C ILE A 32 -11.12 -6.83 8.44
N GLU A 33 -11.47 -6.28 7.28
CA GLU A 33 -12.80 -6.38 6.67
C GLU A 33 -12.70 -7.25 5.42
N THR A 34 -13.51 -8.30 5.34
CA THR A 34 -13.57 -9.21 4.17
C THR A 34 -14.95 -9.14 3.55
N THR A 35 -15.00 -8.97 2.23
CA THR A 35 -16.21 -8.90 1.41
C THR A 35 -16.01 -9.69 0.12
N ASP A 36 -17.07 -9.90 -0.66
CA ASP A 36 -16.97 -10.54 -1.98
C ASP A 36 -16.08 -9.76 -2.95
N ALA A 37 -15.91 -8.45 -2.76
CA ALA A 37 -15.03 -7.61 -3.56
C ALA A 37 -13.55 -7.76 -3.21
N GLY A 38 -13.23 -8.37 -2.06
CA GLY A 38 -11.86 -8.56 -1.57
C GLY A 38 -11.70 -8.25 -0.08
N VAL A 39 -10.45 -7.96 0.32
CA VAL A 39 -10.05 -7.78 1.72
C VAL A 39 -9.48 -6.38 1.93
N LYS A 40 -9.96 -5.68 2.95
CA LYS A 40 -9.36 -4.45 3.47
C LYS A 40 -8.69 -4.75 4.80
N LYS A 41 -7.40 -4.42 4.92
CA LYS A 41 -6.64 -4.49 6.17
C LYS A 41 -6.22 -3.11 6.59
N GLU A 42 -6.50 -2.71 7.82
CA GLU A 42 -6.14 -1.42 8.40
C GLU A 42 -5.29 -1.65 9.64
N TYR A 43 -4.16 -0.94 9.71
CA TYR A 43 -3.24 -0.95 10.85
C TYR A 43 -3.06 0.48 11.35
N ILE A 44 -3.29 0.72 12.64
CA ILE A 44 -3.16 2.03 13.28
C ILE A 44 -2.09 1.97 14.35
N SER A 45 -1.04 2.77 14.20
CA SER A 45 -0.09 3.03 15.28
C SER A 45 -0.65 4.15 16.16
N TYR A 46 -0.75 3.88 17.46
CA TYR A 46 -1.33 4.79 18.45
C TYR A 46 -0.35 5.07 19.57
N ASN A 47 -0.11 6.35 19.85
CA ASN A 47 0.71 6.80 20.96
C ASN A 47 -0.11 6.81 22.24
N THR A 48 0.15 5.86 23.14
CA THR A 48 -0.62 5.75 24.38
C THR A 48 -0.28 6.85 25.38
N LYS A 49 0.91 7.47 25.29
CA LYS A 49 1.33 8.53 26.21
C LYS A 49 0.51 9.82 26.03
N ILE A 50 0.23 10.18 24.79
CA ILE A 50 -0.53 11.39 24.45
C ILE A 50 -1.94 11.10 23.94
N SER A 51 -2.34 9.82 23.98
CA SER A 51 -3.67 9.35 23.55
C SER A 51 -4.04 9.76 22.11
N GLN A 52 -3.10 9.62 21.18
CA GLN A 52 -3.25 10.12 19.81
C GLN A 52 -2.81 9.08 18.77
N GLY A 53 -3.52 9.02 17.64
CA GLY A 53 -3.03 8.28 16.48
C GLY A 53 -1.72 8.88 15.95
N GLU A 54 -0.78 8.05 15.51
CA GLU A 54 0.46 8.50 14.87
C GLU A 54 0.34 8.31 13.36
N ASN A 55 0.23 7.07 12.92
CA ASN A 55 0.10 6.71 11.51
C ASN A 55 -0.94 5.60 11.33
N LYS A 56 -1.50 5.54 10.13
CA LYS A 56 -2.41 4.49 9.72
C LYS A 56 -2.04 4.01 8.32
N ILE A 57 -2.04 2.69 8.12
CA ILE A 57 -1.81 2.09 6.82
C ILE A 57 -3.01 1.23 6.47
N VAL A 58 -3.57 1.44 5.29
CA VAL A 58 -4.67 0.66 4.74
C VAL A 58 -4.17 -0.09 3.51
N TYR A 59 -4.42 -1.39 3.47
CA TYR A 59 -4.19 -2.26 2.32
C TYR A 59 -5.53 -2.73 1.78
N ILE A 60 -5.73 -2.62 0.47
CA ILE A 60 -6.89 -3.14 -0.23
C ILE A 60 -6.41 -4.25 -1.16
N TYR A 61 -6.96 -5.45 -0.98
CA TYR A 61 -6.78 -6.60 -1.86
C TYR A 61 -8.08 -6.83 -2.62
N ASN A 62 -7.98 -7.18 -3.90
CA ASN A 62 -9.16 -7.59 -4.68
C ASN A 62 -9.64 -9.00 -4.28
N SER A 63 -10.72 -9.45 -4.90
CA SER A 63 -11.31 -10.78 -4.67
C SER A 63 -10.35 -11.95 -4.94
N ASN A 64 -9.32 -11.76 -5.78
CA ASN A 64 -8.29 -12.75 -6.05
C ASN A 64 -7.14 -12.72 -5.03
N GLY A 65 -7.24 -11.89 -3.98
CA GLY A 65 -6.20 -11.73 -2.97
C GLY A 65 -4.96 -10.96 -3.44
N VAL A 66 -5.05 -10.28 -4.58
CA VAL A 66 -3.95 -9.46 -5.12
C VAL A 66 -4.06 -8.04 -4.57
N LEU A 67 -2.94 -7.46 -4.13
CA LEU A 67 -2.89 -6.11 -3.58
C LEU A 67 -3.27 -5.10 -4.67
N ALA A 68 -4.38 -4.38 -4.48
CA ALA A 68 -4.84 -3.36 -5.41
C ALA A 68 -4.34 -1.96 -5.03
N SER A 69 -4.32 -1.64 -3.73
CA SER A 69 -3.80 -0.36 -3.25
C SER A 69 -3.24 -0.42 -1.83
N LYS A 70 -2.34 0.52 -1.53
CA LYS A 70 -1.84 0.81 -0.19
C LYS A 70 -1.91 2.32 0.04
N THR A 71 -2.58 2.73 1.10
CA THR A 71 -2.67 4.14 1.49
C THR A 71 -2.06 4.34 2.87
N VAL A 72 -1.20 5.35 3.00
CA VAL A 72 -0.56 5.74 4.26
C VAL A 72 -1.14 7.08 4.68
N TYR A 73 -1.61 7.14 5.92
CA TYR A 73 -2.19 8.31 6.55
C TYR A 73 -1.33 8.77 7.72
N ASN A 74 -1.38 10.07 7.98
CA ASN A 74 -0.90 10.67 9.21
C ASN A 74 -2.09 11.23 9.99
N TRP A 75 -2.00 11.25 11.32
CA TRP A 75 -3.02 11.91 12.13
C TRP A 75 -2.78 13.42 12.18
N ASN A 76 -3.81 14.19 11.87
CA ASN A 76 -3.86 15.63 12.03
C ASN A 76 -4.87 15.96 13.14
N THR A 77 -4.49 16.81 14.11
CA THR A 77 -5.32 17.14 15.28
C THR A 77 -6.63 17.84 14.94
N GLU A 78 -6.69 18.56 13.83
CA GLU A 78 -7.86 19.34 13.41
C GLU A 78 -8.75 18.54 12.44
N LYS A 79 -8.14 17.72 11.57
CA LYS A 79 -8.80 17.05 10.44
C LYS A 79 -8.94 15.53 10.62
N GLY A 80 -8.31 14.95 11.63
CA GLY A 80 -8.20 13.50 11.80
C GLY A 80 -7.21 12.87 10.82
N TRP A 81 -7.51 11.68 10.31
CA TRP A 81 -6.63 10.98 9.36
C TRP A 81 -6.56 11.71 8.01
N VAL A 82 -5.36 12.15 7.64
CA VAL A 82 -5.08 12.75 6.32
C VAL A 82 -4.16 11.85 5.52
N ILE A 83 -4.43 11.71 4.21
CA ILE A 83 -3.60 10.90 3.32
C ILE A 83 -2.23 11.58 3.18
N LEU A 84 -1.17 10.80 3.38
CA LEU A 84 0.21 11.19 3.17
C LEU A 84 0.75 10.61 1.87
N LYS A 85 0.46 9.33 1.61
CA LYS A 85 0.93 8.60 0.42
C LYS A 85 -0.12 7.61 -0.06
N ASN A 86 -0.17 7.39 -1.35
CA ASN A 86 -0.97 6.34 -1.98
C ASN A 86 -0.13 5.58 -3.01
N TYR A 87 -0.39 4.29 -3.09
CA TYR A 87 0.22 3.36 -4.03
C TYR A 87 -0.92 2.55 -4.66
N ASP A 88 -1.11 2.68 -5.97
CA ASP A 88 -2.08 1.88 -6.72
C ASP A 88 -1.35 0.91 -7.65
N TYR A 89 -1.68 -0.37 -7.53
CA TYR A 89 -1.02 -1.46 -8.24
C TYR A 89 -1.93 -1.97 -9.36
N LYS A 90 -1.39 -2.09 -10.56
CA LYS A 90 -2.07 -2.68 -11.72
C LYS A 90 -1.24 -3.82 -12.26
N TYR A 91 -1.91 -4.92 -12.56
CA TYR A 91 -1.28 -6.15 -13.01
C TYR A 91 -1.68 -6.43 -14.46
N ASN A 92 -0.77 -7.02 -15.22
CA ASN A 92 -1.06 -7.50 -16.56
C ASN A 92 -1.90 -8.80 -16.51
N VAL A 93 -2.24 -9.33 -17.69
CA VAL A 93 -3.03 -10.56 -17.83
C VAL A 93 -2.34 -11.80 -17.25
N ASP A 94 -1.01 -11.79 -17.15
CA ASP A 94 -0.22 -12.87 -16.53
C ASP A 94 -0.09 -12.73 -15.01
N GLY A 95 -0.74 -11.73 -14.41
CA GLY A 95 -0.69 -11.45 -12.98
C GLY A 95 0.61 -10.80 -12.49
N LYS A 96 1.44 -10.28 -13.40
CA LYS A 96 2.67 -9.54 -13.08
C LYS A 96 2.37 -8.06 -12.90
N LEU A 97 3.06 -7.39 -11.98
CA LEU A 97 2.89 -5.95 -11.77
C LEU A 97 3.26 -5.21 -13.05
N ALA A 98 2.31 -4.47 -13.64
CA ALA A 98 2.53 -3.69 -14.85
C ALA A 98 2.78 -2.21 -14.51
N TYR A 99 1.95 -1.65 -13.63
CA TYR A 99 2.04 -0.25 -13.22
C TYR A 99 1.96 -0.10 -11.71
N LEU A 100 2.78 0.79 -11.16
CA LEU A 100 2.64 1.32 -9.82
C LEU A 100 2.49 2.84 -9.91
N ASN A 101 1.31 3.35 -9.57
CA ASN A 101 1.09 4.78 -9.43
C ASN A 101 1.36 5.17 -7.97
N PHE A 102 2.24 6.14 -7.79
CA PHE A 102 2.56 6.70 -6.49
C PHE A 102 2.13 8.16 -6.43
N THR A 103 1.56 8.56 -5.31
CA THR A 103 1.29 9.97 -5.04
C THR A 103 1.59 10.28 -3.58
N LYS A 104 2.23 11.43 -3.34
CA LYS A 104 2.53 11.98 -2.02
C LYS A 104 1.84 13.32 -1.87
N TRP A 105 1.21 13.54 -0.71
CA TRP A 105 0.57 14.80 -0.36
C TRP A 105 1.29 15.48 0.80
N GLU A 106 1.32 16.80 0.74
CA GLU A 106 1.67 17.68 1.87
C GLU A 106 0.62 18.79 1.95
N ASN A 107 0.07 19.03 3.13
CA ASN A 107 -0.95 20.06 3.37
C ASN A 107 -2.13 20.00 2.38
N ASN A 108 -2.65 18.80 2.11
CA ASN A 108 -3.75 18.52 1.16
C ASN A 108 -3.43 18.83 -0.32
N ARG A 109 -2.17 19.05 -0.68
CA ARG A 109 -1.72 19.23 -2.07
C ARG A 109 -0.81 18.07 -2.47
N SER A 110 -1.01 17.54 -3.68
CA SER A 110 -0.04 16.59 -4.26
C SER A 110 1.28 17.32 -4.51
N VAL A 111 2.36 16.81 -3.91
CA VAL A 111 3.72 17.35 -4.07
C VAL A 111 4.62 16.43 -4.88
N GLN A 112 4.20 15.18 -5.05
CA GLN A 112 4.91 14.19 -5.85
C GLN A 112 3.90 13.23 -6.45
N ALA A 113 3.97 13.02 -7.75
CA ALA A 113 3.24 11.98 -8.45
C ALA A 113 4.20 11.27 -9.41
N GLU A 114 4.23 9.94 -9.34
CA GLU A 114 5.13 9.12 -10.16
C GLU A 114 4.37 7.89 -10.66
N GLN A 115 4.71 7.44 -11.86
CA GLN A 115 4.29 6.14 -12.37
C GLN A 115 5.53 5.28 -12.65
N LEU A 116 5.56 4.07 -12.10
CA LEU A 116 6.57 3.06 -12.41
C LEU A 116 5.98 2.01 -13.33
N ILE A 117 6.53 1.89 -14.53
CA ILE A 117 6.12 0.92 -15.55
C ILE A 117 7.11 -0.24 -15.52
N HIS A 118 6.63 -1.44 -15.25
CA HIS A 118 7.45 -2.65 -15.27
C HIS A 118 7.40 -3.27 -16.65
N ILE A 119 8.58 -3.43 -17.26
CA ILE A 119 8.74 -3.92 -18.62
C ILE A 119 9.23 -5.37 -18.56
N TYR A 120 8.57 -6.22 -19.36
CA TYR A 120 8.87 -7.64 -19.48
C TYR A 120 9.15 -7.99 -20.94
N ASP A 121 9.97 -9.01 -21.17
CA ASP A 121 10.13 -9.58 -22.51
C ASP A 121 8.92 -10.46 -22.89
N ASN A 122 8.96 -11.01 -24.11
CA ASN A 122 7.89 -11.86 -24.63
C ASN A 122 7.77 -13.21 -23.91
N GLU A 123 8.79 -13.63 -23.17
CA GLU A 123 8.76 -14.82 -22.31
C GLU A 123 8.26 -14.46 -20.89
N GLY A 124 8.07 -13.17 -20.64
CA GLY A 124 7.62 -12.61 -19.39
C GLY A 124 8.72 -12.45 -18.34
N ASN A 125 10.00 -12.48 -18.72
CA ASN A 125 11.09 -12.15 -17.81
C ASN A 125 11.12 -10.65 -17.57
N PHE A 126 11.37 -10.25 -16.33
CA PHE A 126 11.50 -8.84 -15.96
C PHE A 126 12.76 -8.26 -16.61
N MET A 127 12.60 -7.14 -17.32
CA MET A 127 13.69 -6.46 -18.01
C MET A 127 14.09 -5.17 -17.29
N ALA A 128 13.13 -4.30 -17.01
CA ALA A 128 13.40 -2.95 -16.50
C ALA A 128 12.19 -2.33 -15.79
N VAL A 129 12.44 -1.26 -15.04
CA VAL A 129 11.42 -0.31 -14.61
C VAL A 129 11.69 1.04 -15.27
N GLU A 130 10.69 1.58 -15.95
CA GLU A 130 10.67 2.97 -16.39
C GLU A 130 9.92 3.82 -15.36
N LYS A 131 10.46 5.00 -15.03
CA LYS A 131 9.85 5.94 -14.12
C LYS A 131 9.40 7.19 -14.89
N ILE A 132 8.14 7.58 -14.70
CA ILE A 132 7.57 8.82 -15.21
C ILE A 132 7.23 9.73 -14.02
N ASP A 133 7.78 10.95 -14.01
CA ASP A 133 7.42 12.00 -13.05
C ASP A 133 6.18 12.76 -13.57
N LEU A 134 5.11 12.80 -12.77
CA LEU A 134 3.80 13.39 -13.10
C LEU A 134 3.52 14.68 -12.31
N ASN A 135 4.58 15.33 -11.80
CA ASN A 135 4.47 16.50 -10.94
C ASN A 135 3.84 17.68 -11.72
N GLY A 136 2.64 18.12 -11.32
CA GLY A 136 1.96 19.28 -11.91
C GLY A 136 0.92 18.95 -12.99
N GLU A 137 0.79 17.69 -13.39
CA GLU A 137 -0.37 17.24 -14.18
C GLU A 137 -1.48 16.78 -13.22
N ASP A 138 -2.72 17.19 -13.49
CA ASP A 138 -3.89 16.69 -12.76
C ASP A 138 -3.91 15.15 -12.89
N VAL A 139 -3.70 14.44 -11.78
CA VAL A 139 -3.52 12.98 -11.69
C VAL A 139 -4.80 12.19 -12.02
N ALA A 140 -5.75 12.82 -12.73
CA ALA A 140 -7.03 12.23 -13.14
C ALA A 140 -6.90 11.17 -14.24
N TYR A 141 -5.75 11.09 -14.94
CA TYR A 141 -5.62 10.25 -16.14
C TYR A 141 -5.27 8.78 -15.92
N ALA A 142 -4.95 8.34 -14.70
CA ALA A 142 -4.50 6.96 -14.49
C ALA A 142 -5.64 5.95 -14.16
N SER A 143 -6.91 6.37 -14.18
CA SER A 143 -8.05 5.52 -13.82
C SER A 143 -8.97 5.13 -14.99
N GLN A 144 -8.72 5.61 -16.21
CA GLN A 144 -9.51 5.27 -17.40
C GLN A 144 -8.60 4.98 -18.60
N LYS A 145 -8.16 3.73 -18.73
CA LYS A 145 -7.97 3.04 -20.01
C LYS A 145 -7.82 1.55 -19.77
#